data_AF-A0A820SIK0-F1
#
_entry.id   AF-A0A820SIK0-F1
#
_cell.length_a   1.000
_cell.length_b   1.000
_cell.length_c   1.000
_cell.angle_alpha   90.00
_cell.angle_beta   90.00
_cell.angle_gamma   90.00
#
_symmetry.space_group_name_H-M   'P 1'
#
loop_
_entity.id
_entity.type
_entity.pdbx_description
1 polymer ?
#
loop_
_entity_poly.entity_id
_entity_poly.type
_entity_poly.pdbx_seq_one_letter_code
_entity_poly.pdbx_strand_id
1 'polypeptide(L)'
;MLFFLLIIPSIFILVRTVSIEESNSRTTFNTNKLPRIGPLLDFRLVLYIGNGHVATVVYSDFIYMNGLYNGENGTSHRARIPSTVNWKFKLRPRSSLYTLNVSSGKKRLFLHRFYLIIFVGIFIETLENHEVRIERRFFASQEYTELLIIHAVLIRKAPKGRKIIVPVKVHEQITSIDINFTVVIRNSQYVLLFGKTREIENNQFQKEALSLFVYYTPLTTKVLELDKEETNRTYLFVTSIDNNQTIAKQSFDYATIEQQADVILSSDISRWNDVYSNGHIDIEGDDELQRQINSAFYYILSSLPPLSTKSERKQFYGLSPGTLSQGGRSGEDYRGHSFWDTETWILAKEILSYRIGLRDSASYNARLFGYEGWRFPWESARTSVDVTPACCPEGRLYEIHITGDIAFAARQYISATYNQDWLLNEFGGELIYETVRFWGSRAVYNNETKQYEILKYLQNGIKLYKNKENAEVK
;
A
#
# COMPACT_ATOMS: atom_id res chain seq x y z
N MET A 1 49.68 22.40 9.63
CA MET A 1 49.59 22.80 11.05
C MET A 1 48.61 23.96 11.14
N LEU A 2 47.31 23.68 11.28
CA LEU A 2 46.32 24.68 11.67
C LEU A 2 45.16 23.96 12.37
N PHE A 3 44.89 24.45 13.58
CA PHE A 3 43.97 23.93 14.58
C PHE A 3 42.51 23.99 14.10
N PHE A 4 41.77 22.90 14.26
CA PHE A 4 40.30 22.93 14.40
C PHE A 4 39.96 22.59 15.85
N LEU A 5 39.44 23.56 16.57
CA LEU A 5 38.94 23.42 17.93
C LEU A 5 37.44 23.74 17.92
N LEU A 6 36.69 22.71 18.28
CA LEU A 6 35.31 22.66 18.81
C LEU A 6 34.64 24.02 19.09
N ILE A 7 33.50 24.25 18.45
CA ILE A 7 32.31 24.80 19.12
C ILE A 7 31.10 24.00 18.62
N ILE A 8 30.53 23.21 19.53
CA ILE A 8 29.19 22.64 19.44
C ILE A 8 28.22 23.74 19.88
N PRO A 9 27.23 24.13 19.05
CA PRO A 9 25.98 24.61 19.59
C PRO A 9 24.84 23.71 19.11
N SER A 10 24.27 23.01 20.08
CA SER A 10 22.83 22.72 20.19
C SER A 10 22.08 22.59 18.88
N ILE A 11 21.96 21.36 18.41
CA ILE A 11 21.04 20.92 17.36
C ILE A 11 19.61 21.03 17.93
N PHE A 12 19.10 22.27 18.02
CA PHE A 12 17.68 22.52 17.88
C PHE A 12 17.39 22.42 16.39
N ILE A 13 17.16 21.20 15.90
CA ILE A 13 16.40 21.04 14.67
C ILE A 13 15.01 21.56 15.01
N LEU A 14 14.82 22.86 14.82
CA LEU A 14 13.57 23.34 14.25
C LEU A 14 13.41 22.51 12.97
N VAL A 15 12.71 21.37 13.08
CA VAL A 15 11.69 21.07 12.10
C VAL A 15 10.80 22.29 12.19
N ARG A 16 11.16 23.34 11.44
CA ARG A 16 10.20 24.36 11.05
C ARG A 16 9.02 23.49 10.68
N THR A 17 7.93 23.66 11.42
CA THR A 17 6.58 23.50 10.90
C THR A 17 6.73 23.61 9.40
N VAL A 18 6.47 22.56 8.63
CA VAL A 18 6.17 22.74 7.22
C VAL A 18 5.17 23.88 7.26
N SER A 19 5.64 25.08 6.98
CA SER A 19 4.84 26.26 7.09
C SER A 19 3.93 26.00 5.92
N ILE A 20 2.72 25.57 6.24
CA ILE A 20 1.60 25.58 5.32
C ILE A 20 1.32 27.08 5.08
N GLU A 21 2.33 27.80 4.57
CA GLU A 21 2.17 29.01 3.79
C GLU A 21 1.43 28.51 2.55
N GLU A 22 0.16 28.88 2.51
CA GLU A 22 -0.71 28.88 1.34
C GLU A 22 -0.40 27.79 0.31
N SER A 23 -1.05 26.65 0.55
CA SER A 23 -1.27 25.54 -0.37
C SER A 23 -0.88 25.84 -1.82
N ASN A 24 0.23 25.26 -2.28
CA ASN A 24 0.38 25.03 -3.70
C ASN A 24 -0.79 24.13 -4.12
N SER A 25 -1.80 24.73 -4.76
CA SER A 25 -3.02 24.08 -5.26
C SER A 25 -2.71 22.90 -6.18
N ARG A 26 -1.49 22.87 -6.74
CA ARG A 26 -0.99 21.83 -7.66
C ARG A 26 -0.55 20.54 -6.96
N THR A 27 -0.19 20.62 -5.67
CA THR A 27 0.43 19.49 -4.93
C THR A 27 -0.27 19.15 -3.62
N THR A 28 -1.31 19.90 -3.26
CA THR A 28 -2.04 19.71 -2.00
C THR A 28 -3.54 19.64 -2.23
N PHE A 29 -4.14 18.53 -1.82
CA PHE A 29 -5.58 18.43 -1.63
C PHE A 29 -5.96 18.92 -0.25
N ASN A 30 -7.06 19.64 -0.13
CA ASN A 30 -7.60 20.03 1.16
C ASN A 30 -9.13 19.88 1.20
N THR A 31 -9.66 19.53 2.38
CA THR A 31 -11.10 19.47 2.62
C THR A 31 -11.40 19.64 4.11
N ASN A 32 -12.62 20.04 4.45
CA ASN A 32 -13.16 20.06 5.81
C ASN A 32 -14.07 18.85 6.13
N LYS A 33 -14.29 17.98 5.14
CA LYS A 33 -15.14 16.79 5.23
C LYS A 33 -14.59 15.66 4.37
N LEU A 34 -14.50 14.48 4.97
CA LEU A 34 -14.22 13.25 4.25
C LEU A 34 -15.49 12.70 3.56
N PRO A 35 -15.35 12.00 2.43
CA PRO A 35 -16.47 11.43 1.69
C PRO A 35 -17.20 10.36 2.50
N ARG A 36 -18.52 10.28 2.34
CA ARG A 36 -19.41 9.42 3.13
C ARG A 36 -20.53 8.83 2.30
N ILE A 37 -20.92 7.59 2.64
CA ILE A 37 -22.18 6.96 2.24
C ILE A 37 -23.04 6.84 3.51
N GLY A 38 -24.03 7.73 3.64
CA GLY A 38 -24.81 7.84 4.88
C GLY A 38 -23.91 8.17 6.09
N PRO A 39 -23.95 7.38 7.19
CA PRO A 39 -23.15 7.64 8.37
C PRO A 39 -21.68 7.19 8.25
N LEU A 40 -21.36 6.33 7.28
CA LEU A 40 -20.05 5.70 7.12
C LEU A 40 -19.15 6.48 6.17
N LEU A 41 -17.84 6.36 6.34
CA LEU A 41 -16.87 6.88 5.38
C LEU A 41 -16.93 6.02 4.10
N ASP A 42 -16.83 6.67 2.94
CA ASP A 42 -16.70 5.96 1.67
C ASP A 42 -15.23 5.64 1.41
N PHE A 43 -14.76 4.46 1.83
CA PHE A 43 -13.34 4.09 1.70
C PHE A 43 -12.85 3.97 0.25
N ARG A 44 -13.75 3.94 -0.73
CA ARG A 44 -13.38 4.02 -2.16
C ARG A 44 -12.87 5.41 -2.55
N LEU A 45 -13.30 6.43 -1.82
CA LEU A 45 -13.00 7.84 -2.09
C LEU A 45 -12.10 8.47 -1.00
N VAL A 46 -11.87 7.75 0.11
CA VAL A 46 -10.92 8.18 1.14
C VAL A 46 -9.50 7.91 0.66
N LEU A 47 -8.63 8.87 0.96
CA LEU A 47 -7.23 8.88 0.58
C LEU A 47 -6.48 7.75 1.30
N TYR A 48 -5.52 7.13 0.61
CA TYR A 48 -4.63 6.14 1.19
C TYR A 48 -3.18 6.62 1.18
N ILE A 49 -2.38 5.98 2.01
CA ILE A 49 -0.93 6.13 2.07
C ILE A 49 -0.29 4.76 1.88
N GLY A 50 0.89 4.72 1.26
CA GLY A 50 1.62 3.49 0.99
C GLY A 50 3.05 3.72 0.53
N ASN A 51 3.83 2.64 0.49
CA ASN A 51 5.24 2.64 0.10
C ASN A 51 5.64 1.36 -0.67
N GLY A 52 4.68 0.70 -1.32
CA GLY A 52 4.90 -0.56 -2.03
C GLY A 52 5.09 -1.81 -1.17
N HIS A 53 5.31 -1.68 0.13
CA HIS A 53 5.34 -2.82 1.07
C HIS A 53 4.11 -2.85 1.96
N VAL A 54 3.75 -1.72 2.57
CA VAL A 54 2.52 -1.54 3.35
C VAL A 54 1.69 -0.39 2.81
N ALA A 55 0.37 -0.54 2.89
CA ALA A 55 -0.56 0.54 2.55
C ALA A 55 -1.85 0.46 3.37
N THR A 56 -2.49 1.60 3.55
CA THR A 56 -3.79 1.69 4.23
C THR A 56 -4.57 2.91 3.76
N VAL A 57 -5.89 2.73 3.61
CA VAL A 57 -6.83 3.85 3.50
C VAL A 57 -6.95 4.49 4.88
N VAL A 58 -6.71 5.79 5.00
CA VAL A 58 -6.69 6.45 6.31
C VAL A 58 -8.05 6.28 7.01
N TYR A 59 -8.04 5.84 8.28
CA TYR A 59 -9.22 5.50 9.09
C TYR A 59 -9.99 4.22 8.72
N SER A 60 -9.53 3.46 7.74
CA SER A 60 -10.01 2.09 7.53
C SER A 60 -9.61 1.20 8.70
N ASP A 61 -10.30 0.07 8.85
CA ASP A 61 -10.00 -0.97 9.82
C ASP A 61 -8.97 -1.98 9.32
N PHE A 62 -8.37 -1.76 8.14
CA PHE A 62 -7.39 -2.65 7.55
C PHE A 62 -6.08 -1.96 7.12
N ILE A 63 -5.03 -2.74 7.13
CA ILE A 63 -3.74 -2.48 6.50
C ILE A 63 -3.49 -3.65 5.55
N TYR A 64 -2.87 -3.36 4.42
CA TYR A 64 -2.42 -4.37 3.48
C TYR A 64 -0.90 -4.40 3.40
N MET A 65 -0.37 -5.60 3.12
CA MET A 65 1.05 -5.83 2.89
C MET A 65 1.25 -6.50 1.53
N ASN A 66 2.27 -6.06 0.80
CA ASN A 66 2.70 -6.66 -0.46
C ASN A 66 2.92 -8.18 -0.31
N GLY A 67 2.35 -8.95 -1.24
CA GLY A 67 2.46 -10.41 -1.24
C GLY A 67 1.72 -11.13 -0.11
N LEU A 68 0.83 -10.48 0.62
CA LEU A 68 0.02 -11.15 1.65
C LEU A 68 -1.39 -11.46 1.13
N TYR A 69 -1.62 -12.73 0.81
CA TYR A 69 -2.89 -13.23 0.30
C TYR A 69 -3.41 -14.40 1.16
N ASN A 70 -4.72 -14.57 1.17
CA ASN A 70 -5.45 -15.62 1.86
C ASN A 70 -6.53 -16.19 0.94
N GLY A 71 -6.76 -17.50 1.01
CA GLY A 71 -7.75 -18.22 0.21
C GLY A 71 -7.11 -19.04 -0.90
N GLU A 72 -7.71 -20.19 -1.22
CA GLU A 72 -7.21 -21.16 -2.20
C GLU A 72 -7.74 -20.86 -3.63
N ASN A 73 -6.81 -20.83 -4.61
CA ASN A 73 -7.11 -20.64 -6.03
C ASN A 73 -8.10 -19.47 -6.27
N GLY A 74 -9.27 -19.76 -6.85
CA GLY A 74 -10.30 -18.75 -7.17
C GLY A 74 -10.96 -18.08 -5.97
N THR A 75 -10.60 -18.44 -4.72
CA THR A 75 -11.01 -17.73 -3.50
C THR A 75 -9.90 -16.84 -2.92
N SER A 76 -8.69 -16.85 -3.50
CA SER A 76 -7.59 -15.97 -3.11
C SER A 76 -8.05 -14.51 -3.13
N HIS A 77 -7.52 -13.76 -2.18
CA HIS A 77 -7.69 -12.32 -2.00
C HIS A 77 -6.61 -11.79 -1.08
N ARG A 78 -6.32 -10.50 -1.22
CA ARG A 78 -5.38 -9.78 -0.36
C ARG A 78 -5.85 -9.86 1.10
N ALA A 79 -4.99 -10.34 1.99
CA ALA A 79 -5.36 -10.59 3.37
C ALA A 79 -5.40 -9.28 4.18
N ARG A 80 -6.48 -9.08 4.95
CA ARG A 80 -6.64 -7.88 5.79
C ARG A 80 -5.87 -8.01 7.11
N ILE A 81 -4.89 -7.15 7.32
CA ILE A 81 -4.25 -6.94 8.64
C ILE A 81 -5.10 -5.92 9.39
N PRO A 82 -5.45 -6.12 10.67
CA PRO A 82 -6.25 -5.15 11.39
C PRO A 82 -5.47 -3.84 11.57
N SER A 83 -6.15 -2.71 11.40
CA SER A 83 -5.52 -1.40 11.47
C SER A 83 -5.16 -1.03 12.91
N THR A 84 -3.88 -0.77 13.12
CA THR A 84 -3.28 -0.20 14.33
C THR A 84 -3.28 1.33 14.32
N VAL A 85 -3.58 1.93 13.17
CA VAL A 85 -3.58 3.38 12.92
C VAL A 85 -4.99 3.99 12.93
N ASN A 86 -6.03 3.20 13.20
CA ASN A 86 -7.43 3.62 13.18
C ASN A 86 -7.95 4.15 14.53
N TRP A 87 -7.46 5.32 14.95
CA TRP A 87 -8.06 6.04 16.06
C TRP A 87 -8.52 7.44 15.64
N LYS A 88 -9.61 7.89 16.24
CA LYS A 88 -10.34 9.10 15.85
C LYS A 88 -10.53 10.02 17.04
N PHE A 89 -10.51 11.33 16.83
CA PHE A 89 -10.95 12.27 17.87
C PHE A 89 -12.43 12.05 18.19
N LYS A 90 -12.84 12.20 19.46
CA LYS A 90 -14.25 12.11 19.87
C LYS A 90 -15.01 13.39 19.52
N LEU A 91 -15.13 13.67 18.23
CA LEU A 91 -15.77 14.85 17.70
C LEU A 91 -17.29 14.66 17.62
N ARG A 92 -18.05 15.71 17.97
CA ARG A 92 -19.48 15.81 17.66
C ARG A 92 -19.70 16.94 16.65
N PRO A 93 -20.25 16.66 15.46
CA PRO A 93 -20.47 17.68 14.45
C PRO A 93 -21.48 18.73 14.94
N ARG A 94 -21.23 20.00 14.63
CA ARG A 94 -22.11 21.15 14.90
C ARG A 94 -21.96 22.18 13.77
N SER A 95 -22.81 22.08 12.75
CA SER A 95 -22.69 22.82 11.48
C SER A 95 -21.35 22.54 10.78
N SER A 96 -20.58 23.56 10.39
CA SER A 96 -19.25 23.43 9.77
C SER A 96 -18.10 23.23 10.78
N LEU A 97 -18.42 23.18 12.08
CA LEU A 97 -17.45 23.06 13.16
C LEU A 97 -17.65 21.74 13.92
N TYR A 98 -16.63 21.35 14.68
CA TYR A 98 -16.66 20.14 15.49
C TYR A 98 -16.52 20.50 16.95
N THR A 99 -17.31 19.86 17.81
CA THR A 99 -17.17 20.03 19.25
C THR A 99 -16.32 18.92 19.85
N LEU A 100 -15.33 19.33 20.64
CA LEU A 100 -14.49 18.45 21.44
C LEU A 100 -14.49 18.97 22.88
N ASN A 101 -14.54 18.05 23.85
CA ASN A 101 -14.39 18.41 25.26
C ASN A 101 -12.90 18.60 25.52
N VAL A 102 -12.45 19.85 25.62
CA VAL A 102 -11.07 20.20 25.94
C VAL A 102 -11.07 20.97 27.25
N SER A 103 -10.34 20.47 28.25
CA SER A 103 -10.13 21.07 29.58
C SER A 103 -11.41 21.45 30.33
N SER A 104 -11.60 20.97 31.58
CA SER A 104 -12.74 21.31 32.45
C SER A 104 -14.14 20.89 31.96
N GLY A 105 -14.24 19.96 30.99
CA GLY A 105 -15.53 19.45 30.49
C GLY A 105 -16.34 20.44 29.63
N LYS A 106 -15.78 21.61 29.30
CA LYS A 106 -16.42 22.58 28.41
C LYS A 106 -16.29 22.13 26.96
N LYS A 107 -17.42 22.18 26.22
CA LYS A 107 -17.43 21.95 24.77
C LYS A 107 -16.80 23.15 24.07
N ARG A 108 -15.74 22.90 23.31
CA ARG A 108 -15.10 23.91 22.46
C ARG A 108 -15.37 23.61 20.99
N LEU A 109 -15.53 24.64 20.19
CA LEU A 109 -15.62 24.53 18.74
C LEU A 109 -14.22 24.45 18.13
N PHE A 110 -14.06 23.56 17.16
CA PHE A 110 -12.83 23.32 16.42
C PHE A 110 -13.09 23.46 14.94
N LEU A 111 -12.14 24.12 14.26
CA LEU A 111 -11.95 24.00 12.83
C LEU A 111 -11.27 22.67 12.54
N HIS A 112 -11.83 21.89 11.63
CA HIS A 112 -11.31 20.57 11.26
C HIS A 112 -10.97 20.58 9.78
N ARG A 113 -9.72 20.30 9.46
CA ARG A 113 -9.24 20.25 8.07
C ARG A 113 -8.40 19.01 7.84
N PHE A 114 -8.49 18.50 6.62
CA PHE A 114 -7.72 17.38 6.12
C PHE A 114 -6.94 17.84 4.92
N TYR A 115 -5.71 17.34 4.79
CA TYR A 115 -4.81 17.63 3.69
C TYR A 115 -4.17 16.34 3.20
N LEU A 116 -3.89 16.26 1.90
CA LEU A 116 -2.93 15.30 1.36
C LEU A 116 -1.93 16.07 0.52
N ILE A 117 -0.67 15.98 0.94
CA ILE A 117 0.45 16.58 0.22
C ILE A 117 1.08 15.46 -0.60
N ILE A 118 0.66 15.34 -1.85
CA ILE A 118 0.98 14.20 -2.73
C ILE A 118 2.48 14.14 -3.11
N PHE A 119 3.16 15.29 -3.10
CA PHE A 119 4.60 15.36 -3.39
C PHE A 119 5.50 14.85 -2.28
N VAL A 120 4.93 14.57 -1.09
CA VAL A 120 5.68 14.02 0.05
C VAL A 120 4.94 12.84 0.68
N GLY A 121 3.80 12.44 0.11
CA GLY A 121 3.01 11.30 0.56
C GLY A 121 2.48 11.39 2.00
N ILE A 122 2.19 12.61 2.49
CA ILE A 122 1.71 12.82 3.86
C ILE A 122 0.24 13.21 3.86
N PHE A 123 -0.58 12.47 4.60
CA PHE A 123 -1.92 12.89 4.96
C PHE A 123 -1.91 13.63 6.29
N ILE A 124 -2.48 14.83 6.35
CA ILE A 124 -2.52 15.67 7.55
C ILE A 124 -3.96 15.92 7.98
N GLU A 125 -4.24 15.74 9.25
CA GLU A 125 -5.47 16.21 9.89
C GLU A 125 -5.14 17.28 10.92
N THR A 126 -5.86 18.39 10.88
CA THR A 126 -5.74 19.48 11.85
C THR A 126 -7.06 19.72 12.56
N LEU A 127 -6.97 19.88 13.88
CA LEU A 127 -8.04 20.42 14.73
C LEU A 127 -7.53 21.67 15.42
N GLU A 128 -8.19 22.81 15.18
CA GLU A 128 -7.69 24.08 15.68
C GLU A 128 -8.79 24.94 16.30
N ASN A 129 -8.46 25.60 17.40
CA ASN A 129 -9.23 26.70 17.98
C ASN A 129 -8.28 27.74 18.60
N HIS A 130 -8.80 28.70 19.38
CA HIS A 130 -8.01 29.73 20.05
C HIS A 130 -7.13 29.22 21.21
N GLU A 131 -7.39 28.02 21.74
CA GLU A 131 -6.65 27.44 22.87
C GLU A 131 -5.53 26.49 22.42
N VAL A 132 -5.78 25.70 21.38
CA VAL A 132 -4.89 24.61 20.93
C VAL A 132 -5.03 24.32 19.43
N ARG A 133 -3.92 23.95 18.80
CA ARG A 133 -3.87 23.27 17.51
C ARG A 133 -3.38 21.85 17.71
N ILE A 134 -4.07 20.89 17.13
CA ILE A 134 -3.68 19.48 17.08
C ILE A 134 -3.43 19.16 15.62
N GLU A 135 -2.27 18.63 15.30
CA GLU A 135 -1.91 18.20 13.96
C GLU A 135 -1.53 16.73 13.99
N ARG A 136 -2.11 15.91 13.12
CA ARG A 136 -1.75 14.51 12.92
C ARG A 136 -1.25 14.32 11.51
N ARG A 137 -0.08 13.74 11.36
CA ARG A 137 0.53 13.39 10.07
C ARG A 137 0.58 11.87 9.97
N PHE A 138 0.02 11.33 8.90
CA PHE A 138 0.01 9.92 8.58
C PHE A 138 0.87 9.74 7.33
N PHE A 139 1.83 8.84 7.39
CA PHE A 139 2.68 8.53 6.25
C PHE A 139 3.22 7.09 6.33
N ALA A 140 3.46 6.52 5.16
CA ALA A 140 4.16 5.25 4.99
C ALA A 140 5.61 5.57 4.63
N SER A 141 6.57 5.05 5.39
CA SER A 141 7.96 5.48 5.23
C SER A 141 8.55 4.94 3.92
N GLN A 142 9.22 5.82 3.18
CA GLN A 142 10.00 5.43 2.00
C GLN A 142 11.40 4.93 2.43
N GLU A 143 11.89 5.40 3.58
CA GLU A 143 13.16 4.96 4.15
C GLU A 143 13.11 3.52 4.68
N TYR A 144 12.10 3.20 5.49
CA TYR A 144 11.88 1.86 6.06
C TYR A 144 10.49 1.38 5.66
N THR A 145 10.43 0.50 4.67
CA THR A 145 9.18 0.14 4.01
C THR A 145 8.21 -0.63 4.91
N GLU A 146 8.67 -1.18 6.03
CA GLU A 146 7.82 -1.85 7.03
C GLU A 146 6.93 -0.87 7.81
N LEU A 147 7.23 0.43 7.77
CA LEU A 147 6.68 1.42 8.69
C LEU A 147 5.46 2.18 8.16
N LEU A 148 4.41 2.20 8.98
CA LEU A 148 3.34 3.19 8.97
C LEU A 148 3.43 4.03 10.25
N ILE A 149 3.45 5.35 10.10
CA ILE A 149 3.67 6.28 11.21
C ILE A 149 2.51 7.26 11.31
N ILE A 150 2.02 7.46 12.54
CA ILE A 150 1.24 8.63 12.92
C ILE A 150 2.08 9.50 13.85
N HIS A 151 2.40 10.69 13.37
CA HIS A 151 3.05 11.72 14.15
C HIS A 151 2.02 12.79 14.55
N ALA A 152 1.73 12.93 15.84
CA ALA A 152 0.72 13.86 16.34
C ALA A 152 1.33 14.92 17.25
N VAL A 153 1.07 16.20 16.95
CA VAL A 153 1.62 17.34 17.70
C VAL A 153 0.47 18.17 18.27
N LEU A 154 0.49 18.39 19.58
CA LEU A 154 -0.38 19.33 20.28
C LEU A 154 0.40 20.63 20.48
N ILE A 155 -0.15 21.76 20.04
CA ILE A 155 0.47 23.08 20.10
C ILE A 155 -0.47 24.02 20.85
N ARG A 156 0.02 24.57 21.97
CA ARG A 156 -0.72 25.55 22.78
C ARG A 156 -0.80 26.89 22.06
N LYS A 157 -2.00 27.46 21.99
CA LYS A 157 -2.25 28.84 21.50
C LYS A 157 -2.69 29.79 22.60
N ALA A 158 -3.36 29.28 23.64
CA ALA A 158 -3.74 30.08 24.80
C ALA A 158 -2.55 30.32 25.77
N PRO A 159 -2.62 31.35 26.64
CA PRO A 159 -1.65 31.56 27.71
C PRO A 159 -1.43 30.30 28.56
N LYS A 160 -0.20 30.14 29.09
CA LYS A 160 0.18 29.02 29.98
C LYS A 160 -0.67 29.01 31.26
N GLY A 161 -0.90 27.84 31.84
CA GLY A 161 -1.58 27.71 33.15
C GLY A 161 -2.77 26.75 33.22
N ARG A 162 -3.21 26.15 32.10
CA ARG A 162 -4.23 25.08 32.08
C ARG A 162 -3.79 23.85 31.29
N LYS A 163 -3.97 22.67 31.90
CA LYS A 163 -3.76 21.37 31.23
C LYS A 163 -4.81 21.18 30.15
N ILE A 164 -4.38 20.81 28.95
CA ILE A 164 -5.22 20.49 27.80
C ILE A 164 -5.36 18.97 27.72
N ILE A 165 -6.59 18.50 27.57
CA ILE A 165 -6.92 17.07 27.47
C ILE A 165 -7.81 16.89 26.23
N VAL A 166 -7.36 16.05 25.31
CA VAL A 166 -7.97 15.81 24.00
C VAL A 166 -8.47 14.37 23.97
N PRO A 167 -9.79 14.12 24.07
CA PRO A 167 -10.31 12.76 24.11
C PRO A 167 -10.27 12.10 22.72
N VAL A 168 -9.77 10.86 22.71
CA VAL A 168 -9.66 10.02 21.51
C VAL A 168 -10.49 8.75 21.66
N LYS A 169 -10.97 8.23 20.54
CA LYS A 169 -11.66 6.95 20.40
C LYS A 169 -10.71 5.99 19.69
N VAL A 170 -10.30 4.96 20.42
CA VAL A 170 -9.50 3.86 19.90
C VAL A 170 -10.44 2.82 19.31
N HIS A 171 -10.16 2.36 18.09
CA HIS A 171 -10.74 1.14 17.55
C HIS A 171 -9.61 0.14 17.42
N GLU A 172 -9.12 -0.37 18.56
CA GLU A 172 -8.14 -1.44 18.54
C GLU A 172 -8.88 -2.73 18.16
N GLN A 173 -8.66 -3.20 16.94
CA GLN A 173 -9.05 -4.53 16.52
C GLN A 173 -7.77 -5.34 16.38
N ILE A 174 -7.77 -6.54 16.95
CA ILE A 174 -6.65 -7.48 16.86
C ILE A 174 -7.05 -8.69 16.00
N THR A 175 -8.34 -8.83 15.75
CA THR A 175 -8.91 -9.93 14.98
C THR A 175 -8.85 -9.63 13.49
N SER A 176 -8.47 -10.64 12.70
CA SER A 176 -8.62 -10.65 11.26
C SER A 176 -9.45 -11.85 10.84
N ILE A 177 -10.22 -11.67 9.78
CA ILE A 177 -10.97 -12.74 9.12
C ILE A 177 -10.07 -13.60 8.21
N ASP A 178 -8.89 -13.10 7.83
CA ASP A 178 -7.98 -13.74 6.87
C ASP A 178 -6.70 -14.26 7.56
N ILE A 179 -6.46 -13.83 8.79
CA ILE A 179 -5.24 -14.12 9.54
C ILE A 179 -5.61 -14.58 10.96
N ASN A 180 -5.00 -15.67 11.40
CA ASN A 180 -5.06 -16.13 12.78
C ASN A 180 -3.96 -15.44 13.59
N PHE A 181 -4.32 -14.39 14.32
CA PHE A 181 -3.39 -13.65 15.17
C PHE A 181 -3.35 -14.18 16.60
N THR A 182 -2.16 -14.15 17.18
CA THR A 182 -1.91 -14.27 18.61
C THR A 182 -1.17 -13.04 19.11
N VAL A 183 -1.52 -12.59 20.32
CA VAL A 183 -0.77 -11.54 21.01
C VAL A 183 0.41 -12.22 21.70
N VAL A 184 1.62 -11.98 21.20
CA VAL A 184 2.85 -12.56 21.77
C VAL A 184 3.34 -11.71 22.95
N ILE A 185 3.33 -10.39 22.79
CA ILE A 185 3.76 -9.44 23.81
C ILE A 185 2.75 -8.29 23.85
N ARG A 186 2.37 -7.86 25.05
CA ARG A 186 1.63 -6.61 25.28
C ARG A 186 2.17 -5.94 26.53
N ASN A 187 2.76 -4.77 26.35
CA ASN A 187 3.20 -3.91 27.46
C ASN A 187 2.84 -2.44 27.15
N SER A 188 3.33 -1.50 27.97
CA SER A 188 3.05 -0.08 27.80
C SER A 188 3.78 0.57 26.62
N GLN A 189 4.87 -0.03 26.13
CA GLN A 189 5.72 0.50 25.07
C GLN A 189 5.27 0.00 23.68
N TYR A 190 4.99 -1.29 23.56
CA TYR A 190 4.59 -1.91 22.30
C TYR A 190 3.72 -3.16 22.49
N VAL A 191 3.04 -3.53 21.41
CA VAL A 191 2.37 -4.82 21.24
C VAL A 191 3.01 -5.54 20.07
N LEU A 192 3.24 -6.85 20.23
CA LEU A 192 3.65 -7.76 19.17
C LEU A 192 2.50 -8.73 18.88
N LEU A 193 2.02 -8.69 17.65
CA LEU A 193 1.14 -9.73 17.10
C LEU A 193 1.96 -10.65 16.20
N PHE A 194 1.75 -11.95 16.35
CA PHE A 194 2.19 -12.95 15.40
C PHE A 194 0.96 -13.52 14.71
N GLY A 195 0.97 -13.55 13.38
CA GLY A 195 -0.13 -14.04 12.57
C GLY A 195 0.32 -15.06 11.56
N LYS A 196 -0.59 -15.97 11.20
CA LYS A 196 -0.50 -16.77 9.97
C LYS A 196 -1.78 -16.61 9.16
N THR A 197 -1.67 -16.53 7.83
CA THR A 197 -2.87 -16.59 6.96
C THR A 197 -3.63 -17.88 7.22
N ARG A 198 -4.96 -17.85 7.07
CA ARG A 198 -5.81 -19.01 7.37
C ARG A 198 -5.71 -20.08 6.30
N GLU A 199 -5.54 -19.66 5.06
CA GLU A 199 -5.49 -20.51 3.88
C GLU A 199 -4.24 -20.17 3.05
N ILE A 200 -3.74 -21.19 2.34
CA ILE A 200 -2.67 -21.04 1.34
C ILE A 200 -3.31 -20.87 -0.04
N GLU A 201 -2.62 -20.17 -0.95
CA GLU A 201 -3.18 -19.92 -2.28
C GLU A 201 -3.16 -21.15 -3.18
N ASN A 202 -2.05 -21.89 -3.17
CA ASN A 202 -1.90 -23.10 -3.97
C ASN A 202 -0.84 -24.03 -3.37
N ASN A 203 -1.20 -25.29 -3.09
CA ASN A 203 -0.33 -26.26 -2.42
C ASN A 203 0.95 -26.66 -3.21
N GLN A 204 0.96 -26.46 -4.53
CA GLN A 204 2.10 -26.80 -5.36
C GLN A 204 3.22 -25.78 -5.18
N PHE A 205 2.87 -24.49 -5.13
CA PHE A 205 3.79 -23.36 -5.11
C PHE A 205 3.89 -22.64 -3.76
N GLN A 206 2.99 -22.95 -2.83
CA GLN A 206 2.99 -22.47 -1.46
C GLN A 206 2.80 -23.66 -0.52
N LYS A 207 3.82 -23.95 0.30
CA LYS A 207 3.78 -25.09 1.23
C LYS A 207 3.19 -24.74 2.58
N GLU A 208 3.25 -23.47 2.97
CA GLU A 208 2.85 -23.01 4.29
C GLU A 208 2.05 -21.72 4.22
N ALA A 209 1.23 -21.50 5.26
CA ALA A 209 0.59 -20.21 5.50
C ALA A 209 1.63 -19.11 5.67
N LEU A 210 1.31 -17.92 5.17
CA LEU A 210 2.21 -16.78 5.27
C LEU A 210 2.23 -16.28 6.71
N SER A 211 3.42 -16.20 7.28
CA SER A 211 3.62 -15.65 8.63
C SER A 211 3.85 -14.14 8.56
N LEU A 212 3.37 -13.42 9.57
CA LEU A 212 3.64 -11.99 9.72
C LEU A 212 3.77 -11.59 11.20
N PHE A 213 4.58 -10.57 11.42
CA PHE A 213 4.86 -9.94 12.70
C PHE A 213 4.42 -8.49 12.61
N VAL A 214 3.59 -8.06 13.56
CA VAL A 214 3.11 -6.68 13.65
C VAL A 214 3.55 -6.11 15.00
N TYR A 215 4.51 -5.19 14.96
CA TYR A 215 4.90 -4.39 16.11
C TYR A 215 4.17 -3.04 16.03
N TYR A 216 3.48 -2.64 17.09
CA TYR A 216 2.85 -1.32 17.12
C TYR A 216 2.86 -0.68 18.50
N THR A 217 2.84 0.65 18.52
CA THR A 217 2.69 1.43 19.75
C THR A 217 1.24 1.38 20.22
N PRO A 218 0.91 0.78 21.39
CA PRO A 218 -0.44 0.77 21.89
C PRO A 218 -0.87 2.17 22.33
N LEU A 219 -2.09 2.54 21.97
CA LEU A 219 -2.72 3.75 22.51
C LEU A 219 -3.25 3.43 23.92
N THR A 220 -2.36 3.51 24.93
CA THR A 220 -2.65 3.14 26.33
C THR A 220 -3.63 4.11 27.01
N THR A 221 -3.70 5.37 26.56
CA THR A 221 -4.59 6.39 27.09
C THR A 221 -5.71 6.73 26.11
N LYS A 222 -6.93 6.98 26.63
CA LYS A 222 -8.05 7.48 25.83
C LYS A 222 -8.00 9.00 25.61
N VAL A 223 -6.86 9.63 25.90
CA VAL A 223 -6.64 11.07 25.85
C VAL A 223 -5.21 11.41 25.40
N LEU A 224 -5.05 12.50 24.66
CA LEU A 224 -3.77 13.20 24.48
C LEU A 224 -3.75 14.41 25.43
N GLU A 225 -2.61 14.71 26.03
CA GLU A 225 -2.50 15.69 27.12
C GLU A 225 -1.37 16.68 26.86
N LEU A 226 -1.60 17.96 27.15
CA LEU A 226 -0.56 18.98 27.13
C LEU A 226 -0.56 19.70 28.47
N ASP A 227 0.53 19.57 29.23
CA ASP A 227 0.63 20.09 30.59
C ASP A 227 0.68 21.62 30.61
N LYS A 228 0.42 22.20 31.80
CA LYS A 228 0.14 23.63 31.98
C LYS A 228 1.23 24.54 31.41
N GLU A 229 2.48 24.11 31.51
CA GLU A 229 3.69 24.87 31.14
C GLU A 229 4.23 24.53 29.74
N GLU A 230 3.78 23.40 29.17
CA GLU A 230 4.22 22.94 27.86
C GLU A 230 3.62 23.81 26.74
N THR A 231 4.49 24.20 25.81
CA THR A 231 4.11 24.93 24.59
C THR A 231 3.67 23.96 23.50
N ASN A 232 4.29 22.78 23.42
CA ASN A 232 3.88 21.69 22.57
C ASN A 232 4.16 20.34 23.22
N ARG A 233 3.54 19.29 22.70
CA ARG A 233 3.87 17.90 23.00
C ARG A 233 3.64 17.05 21.76
N THR A 234 4.57 16.14 21.53
CA THR A 234 4.54 15.18 20.43
C THR A 234 4.13 13.80 20.93
N TYR A 235 3.33 13.11 20.12
CA TYR A 235 2.93 11.73 20.27
C TYR A 235 3.28 10.98 19.01
N LEU A 236 3.90 9.81 19.17
CA LEU A 236 4.29 8.95 18.08
C LEU A 236 3.57 7.61 18.19
N PHE A 237 2.93 7.20 17.09
CA PHE A 237 2.36 5.87 16.95
C PHE A 237 2.99 5.21 15.75
N VAL A 238 3.79 4.18 16.01
CA VAL A 238 4.49 3.41 14.98
C VAL A 238 3.76 2.10 14.78
N THR A 239 3.68 1.65 13.54
CA THR A 239 3.34 0.28 13.16
C THR A 239 4.40 -0.23 12.21
N SER A 240 4.99 -1.38 12.52
CA SER A 240 5.97 -2.08 11.70
C SER A 240 5.44 -3.46 11.36
N ILE A 241 5.38 -3.80 10.08
CA ILE A 241 4.80 -5.05 9.58
C ILE A 241 5.77 -5.74 8.65
N ASP A 242 6.08 -6.99 8.96
CA ASP A 242 6.90 -7.81 8.07
C ASP A 242 6.69 -9.31 8.26
N ASN A 243 7.09 -10.12 7.26
CA ASN A 243 7.13 -11.57 7.40
C ASN A 243 8.35 -12.09 8.17
N ASN A 244 9.37 -11.26 8.37
CA ASN A 244 10.54 -11.54 9.18
C ASN A 244 10.48 -10.73 10.48
N GLN A 245 10.45 -11.42 11.61
CA GLN A 245 10.36 -10.80 12.93
C GLN A 245 11.51 -9.81 13.20
N THR A 246 12.73 -10.16 12.79
CA THR A 246 13.92 -9.36 13.03
C THR A 246 13.82 -8.02 12.30
N ILE A 247 13.39 -8.05 11.04
CA ILE A 247 13.19 -6.83 10.23
C ILE A 247 12.09 -5.97 10.84
N ALA A 248 10.91 -6.56 11.13
CA ALA A 248 9.81 -5.82 11.75
C ALA A 248 10.23 -5.15 13.08
N LYS A 249 11.00 -5.87 13.91
CA LYS A 249 11.47 -5.36 15.20
C LYS A 249 12.52 -4.26 15.02
N GLN A 250 13.49 -4.44 14.13
CA GLN A 250 14.55 -3.45 13.90
C GLN A 250 13.97 -2.12 13.39
N SER A 251 13.06 -2.16 12.40
CA SER A 251 12.40 -0.95 11.89
C SER A 251 11.55 -0.28 12.98
N PHE A 252 10.84 -1.07 13.80
CA PHE A 252 10.06 -0.54 14.93
C PHE A 252 10.94 0.13 16.00
N ASP A 253 12.02 -0.53 16.42
CA ASP A 253 12.95 -0.02 17.42
C ASP A 253 13.60 1.26 16.94
N TYR A 254 14.02 1.30 15.68
CA TYR A 254 14.57 2.51 15.07
C TYR A 254 13.57 3.66 15.15
N ALA A 255 12.35 3.46 14.67
CA ALA A 255 11.35 4.52 14.61
C ALA A 255 10.88 5.03 15.98
N THR A 256 11.01 4.23 17.05
CA THR A 256 10.57 4.59 18.40
C THR A 256 11.63 5.29 19.25
N ILE A 257 12.85 5.47 18.73
CA ILE A 257 13.86 6.32 19.35
C ILE A 257 13.36 7.78 19.39
N GLU A 258 13.64 8.48 20.49
CA GLU A 258 13.24 9.88 20.67
C GLU A 258 13.75 10.75 19.51
N GLN A 259 12.91 11.66 19.00
CA GLN A 259 13.16 12.53 17.84
C GLN A 259 13.34 11.80 16.50
N GLN A 260 13.40 10.48 16.47
CA GLN A 260 13.67 9.74 15.23
C GLN A 260 12.53 9.85 14.22
N ALA A 261 11.29 10.06 14.67
CA ALA A 261 10.15 10.28 13.78
C ALA A 261 10.29 11.54 12.92
N ASP A 262 10.85 12.61 13.48
CA ASP A 262 11.10 13.86 12.74
C ASP A 262 12.24 13.68 11.72
N VAL A 263 13.24 12.87 12.07
CA VAL A 263 14.32 12.47 11.16
C VAL A 263 13.76 11.63 10.01
N ILE A 264 12.95 10.60 10.30
CA ILE A 264 12.31 9.76 9.27
C ILE A 264 11.44 10.62 8.37
N LEU A 265 10.62 11.52 8.94
CA LEU A 265 9.79 12.42 8.16
C LEU A 265 10.62 13.29 7.19
N SER A 266 11.73 13.85 7.66
CA SER A 266 12.62 14.67 6.83
C SER A 266 13.28 13.85 5.72
N SER A 267 13.68 12.62 6.05
CA SER A 267 14.26 11.64 5.13
C SER A 267 13.26 11.18 4.06
N ASP A 268 12.00 10.97 4.43
CA ASP A 268 10.93 10.60 3.51
C ASP A 268 10.56 11.74 2.57
N ILE A 269 10.52 12.99 3.06
CA ILE A 269 10.34 14.18 2.22
C ILE A 269 11.45 14.25 1.17
N SER A 270 12.71 14.04 1.56
CA SER A 270 13.84 14.02 0.63
C SER A 270 13.67 12.93 -0.43
N ARG A 271 13.30 11.71 -0.05
CA ARG A 271 13.12 10.60 -0.99
C ARG A 271 11.98 10.83 -1.98
N TRP A 272 10.87 11.41 -1.52
CA TRP A 272 9.79 11.78 -2.43
C TRP A 272 10.24 12.89 -3.39
N ASN A 273 10.98 13.89 -2.92
CA ASN A 273 11.57 14.90 -3.80
C ASN A 273 12.49 14.26 -4.84
N ASP A 274 13.29 13.26 -4.47
CA ASP A 274 14.14 12.52 -5.42
C ASP A 274 13.28 11.81 -6.48
N VAL A 275 12.18 11.16 -6.08
CA VAL A 275 11.25 10.50 -7.03
C VAL A 275 10.71 11.50 -8.06
N TYR A 276 10.16 12.63 -7.62
CA TYR A 276 9.61 13.64 -8.54
C TYR A 276 10.68 14.40 -9.32
N SER A 277 11.90 14.53 -8.79
CA SER A 277 13.04 15.10 -9.51
C SER A 277 13.51 14.22 -10.67
N ASN A 278 13.27 12.90 -10.59
CA ASN A 278 13.57 11.95 -11.67
C ASN A 278 12.47 11.89 -12.75
N GLY A 279 11.28 12.41 -12.46
CA GLY A 279 10.20 12.46 -13.45
C GLY A 279 8.90 13.04 -12.88
N HIS A 280 8.46 14.15 -13.45
CA HIS A 280 7.14 14.74 -13.25
C HIS A 280 6.69 15.41 -14.55
N ILE A 281 5.42 15.79 -14.62
CA ILE A 281 4.85 16.50 -15.75
C ILE A 281 4.37 17.85 -15.22
N ASP A 282 4.91 18.94 -15.77
CA ASP A 282 4.44 20.29 -15.49
C ASP A 282 3.45 20.77 -16.55
N ILE A 283 2.34 21.33 -16.08
CA ILE A 283 1.27 21.92 -16.88
C ILE A 283 1.22 23.42 -16.59
N GLU A 284 1.37 24.20 -17.64
CA GLU A 284 1.20 25.65 -17.59
C GLU A 284 -0.27 26.02 -17.79
N GLY A 285 -0.75 27.01 -17.03
CA GLY A 285 -2.10 27.58 -17.21
C GLY A 285 -3.27 26.79 -16.63
N ASP A 286 -3.08 25.55 -16.16
CA ASP A 286 -4.15 24.72 -15.58
C ASP A 286 -3.71 24.00 -14.29
N ASP A 287 -3.94 24.65 -13.15
CA ASP A 287 -3.65 24.10 -11.82
C ASP A 287 -4.50 22.87 -11.47
N GLU A 288 -5.70 22.74 -12.04
CA GLU A 288 -6.57 21.60 -11.79
C GLU A 288 -6.06 20.36 -12.51
N LEU A 289 -5.74 20.47 -13.80
CA LEU A 289 -5.13 19.40 -14.57
C LEU A 289 -3.77 18.99 -13.98
N GLN A 290 -2.93 19.96 -13.61
CA GLN A 290 -1.67 19.69 -12.90
C GLN A 290 -1.90 18.83 -11.64
N ARG A 291 -2.88 19.21 -10.82
CA ARG A 291 -3.21 18.49 -9.58
C ARG A 291 -3.72 17.08 -9.88
N GLN A 292 -4.53 16.88 -10.92
CA GLN A 292 -5.03 15.56 -11.33
C GLN A 292 -3.89 14.65 -11.79
N ILE A 293 -2.98 15.15 -12.63
CA ILE A 293 -1.80 14.40 -13.10
C ILE A 293 -0.91 14.01 -11.93
N ASN A 294 -0.58 14.96 -11.06
CA ASN A 294 0.23 14.69 -9.87
C ASN A 294 -0.40 13.62 -8.97
N SER A 295 -1.73 13.57 -8.91
CA SER A 295 -2.46 12.55 -8.13
C SER A 295 -2.32 11.16 -8.73
N ALA A 296 -2.46 11.05 -10.06
CA ALA A 296 -2.26 9.79 -10.76
C ALA A 296 -0.84 9.24 -10.51
N PHE A 297 0.17 10.12 -10.61
CA PHE A 297 1.55 9.77 -10.28
C PHE A 297 1.68 9.30 -8.83
N TYR A 298 1.16 10.06 -7.87
CA TYR A 298 1.24 9.71 -6.45
C TYR A 298 0.64 8.34 -6.16
N TYR A 299 -0.55 8.03 -6.68
CA TYR A 299 -1.20 6.75 -6.39
C TYR A 299 -0.46 5.56 -7.00
N ILE A 300 0.08 5.70 -8.20
CA ILE A 300 0.94 4.68 -8.81
C ILE A 300 2.22 4.50 -7.96
N LEU A 301 2.95 5.59 -7.72
CA LEU A 301 4.27 5.55 -7.08
C LEU A 301 4.20 5.13 -5.61
N SER A 302 3.18 5.52 -4.85
CA SER A 302 2.97 5.07 -3.47
C SER A 302 2.60 3.58 -3.37
N SER A 303 2.23 2.96 -4.48
CA SER A 303 1.93 1.52 -4.54
C SER A 303 3.12 0.68 -4.98
N LEU A 304 4.18 1.30 -5.50
CA LEU A 304 5.39 0.63 -5.95
C LEU A 304 6.48 0.69 -4.88
N PRO A 305 7.40 -0.28 -4.86
CA PRO A 305 8.57 -0.20 -3.98
C PRO A 305 9.38 1.07 -4.25
N PRO A 306 9.91 1.74 -3.22
CA PRO A 306 10.72 2.94 -3.40
C PRO A 306 12.01 2.64 -4.16
N LEU A 307 12.49 3.64 -4.92
CA LEU A 307 13.76 3.56 -5.66
C LEU A 307 14.96 3.34 -4.71
N SER A 308 14.91 3.96 -3.53
CA SER A 308 15.96 3.85 -2.51
C SER A 308 15.34 3.69 -1.14
N THR A 309 15.78 2.66 -0.41
CA THR A 309 15.30 2.32 0.94
C THR A 309 16.43 1.68 1.73
N LYS A 310 16.34 1.77 3.07
CA LYS A 310 17.21 1.03 3.99
C LYS A 310 16.67 -0.37 4.28
N SER A 311 15.40 -0.64 3.95
CA SER A 311 14.82 -1.96 4.07
C SER A 311 15.42 -2.92 3.05
N GLU A 312 15.38 -4.21 3.38
CA GLU A 312 15.75 -5.26 2.45
C GLU A 312 14.83 -5.22 1.23
N ARG A 313 15.41 -5.25 0.02
CA ARG A 313 14.65 -5.32 -1.23
C ARG A 313 13.94 -6.67 -1.32
N LYS A 314 12.62 -6.67 -1.20
CA LYS A 314 11.78 -7.87 -1.30
C LYS A 314 11.13 -8.01 -2.66
N GLN A 315 10.74 -9.24 -2.99
CA GLN A 315 9.94 -9.51 -4.16
C GLN A 315 8.63 -8.72 -4.10
N PHE A 316 8.36 -7.97 -5.17
CA PHE A 316 7.08 -7.33 -5.39
C PHE A 316 6.07 -8.32 -5.97
N TYR A 317 4.81 -8.25 -5.57
CA TYR A 317 3.75 -9.19 -5.97
C TYR A 317 2.69 -8.57 -6.89
N GLY A 318 3.10 -7.60 -7.70
CA GLY A 318 2.24 -6.91 -8.65
C GLY A 318 1.25 -5.95 -7.98
N LEU A 319 0.45 -5.28 -8.82
CA LEU A 319 -0.58 -4.33 -8.40
C LEU A 319 -1.93 -4.71 -8.96
N SER A 320 -2.96 -4.48 -8.15
CA SER A 320 -4.32 -4.43 -8.71
C SER A 320 -4.57 -3.09 -9.37
N PRO A 321 -5.55 -3.00 -10.29
CA PRO A 321 -6.06 -1.71 -10.76
C PRO A 321 -6.48 -0.78 -9.61
N GLY A 322 -6.88 -1.35 -8.47
CA GLY A 322 -7.25 -0.65 -7.25
C GLY A 322 -6.09 -0.30 -6.30
N THR A 323 -4.82 -0.45 -6.71
CA THR A 323 -3.60 -0.13 -5.92
C THR A 323 -3.25 -1.15 -4.83
N LEU A 324 -2.21 -0.87 -4.02
CA LEU A 324 -1.82 -1.74 -2.89
C LEU A 324 -2.80 -1.63 -1.69
N SER A 325 -3.51 -0.51 -1.59
CA SER A 325 -4.32 -0.14 -0.41
C SER A 325 -5.74 -0.70 -0.40
N GLN A 326 -6.12 -1.42 -1.45
CA GLN A 326 -7.46 -1.97 -1.64
C GLN A 326 -7.43 -3.48 -1.91
N GLY A 327 -8.62 -4.08 -1.96
CA GLY A 327 -8.83 -5.51 -2.20
C GLY A 327 -9.59 -6.18 -1.05
N GLY A 328 -9.34 -7.48 -0.88
CA GLY A 328 -9.98 -8.30 0.14
C GLY A 328 -11.18 -9.09 -0.38
N ARG A 329 -12.05 -9.50 0.54
CA ARG A 329 -13.18 -10.40 0.23
C ARG A 329 -14.30 -9.66 -0.53
N SER A 330 -15.25 -10.43 -1.05
CA SER A 330 -16.46 -9.94 -1.73
C SER A 330 -16.24 -9.21 -3.05
N GLY A 331 -15.07 -9.37 -3.69
CA GLY A 331 -14.80 -8.79 -5.01
C GLY A 331 -14.49 -7.30 -4.98
N GLU A 332 -14.26 -6.72 -3.79
CA GLU A 332 -13.78 -5.35 -3.65
C GLU A 332 -12.43 -5.19 -4.36
N ASP A 333 -12.32 -4.19 -5.24
CA ASP A 333 -11.12 -3.83 -6.00
C ASP A 333 -10.34 -5.04 -6.54
N TYR A 334 -11.05 -5.92 -7.25
CA TYR A 334 -10.53 -7.13 -7.88
C TYR A 334 -9.78 -8.05 -6.90
N ARG A 335 -10.20 -8.05 -5.62
CA ARG A 335 -9.57 -8.78 -4.51
C ARG A 335 -8.09 -8.46 -4.28
N GLY A 336 -7.59 -7.41 -4.93
CA GLY A 336 -6.19 -7.04 -4.94
C GLY A 336 -5.31 -7.82 -5.91
N HIS A 337 -5.87 -8.60 -6.84
CA HIS A 337 -5.14 -9.38 -7.85
C HIS A 337 -4.48 -8.50 -8.91
N SER A 338 -3.37 -8.98 -9.47
CA SER A 338 -2.64 -8.37 -10.60
C SER A 338 -3.14 -8.92 -11.93
N PHE A 339 -3.38 -8.01 -12.88
CA PHE A 339 -3.92 -8.27 -14.23
C PHE A 339 -2.90 -7.82 -15.28
N TRP A 340 -3.27 -7.93 -16.57
CA TRP A 340 -2.54 -7.31 -17.67
C TRP A 340 -2.41 -5.78 -17.50
N ASP A 341 -3.35 -5.14 -16.78
CA ASP A 341 -3.31 -3.73 -16.44
C ASP A 341 -1.95 -3.29 -15.86
N THR A 342 -1.36 -4.15 -15.03
CA THR A 342 -0.08 -3.90 -14.37
C THR A 342 1.01 -3.64 -15.39
N GLU A 343 1.15 -4.48 -16.42
CA GLU A 343 2.22 -4.35 -17.43
C GLU A 343 1.87 -3.39 -18.56
N THR A 344 0.60 -3.28 -18.93
CA THR A 344 0.17 -2.43 -20.05
C THR A 344 0.14 -0.96 -19.67
N TRP A 345 -0.30 -0.62 -18.46
CA TRP A 345 -0.43 0.78 -18.01
C TRP A 345 0.72 1.26 -17.12
N ILE A 346 1.43 0.35 -16.44
CA ILE A 346 2.50 0.69 -15.51
C ILE A 346 3.79 -0.05 -15.90
N LEU A 347 4.74 0.64 -16.53
CA LEU A 347 6.02 0.04 -16.88
C LEU A 347 7.07 0.28 -15.79
N ALA A 348 7.44 -0.78 -15.06
CA ALA A 348 8.54 -0.76 -14.09
C ALA A 348 9.33 -2.08 -14.10
N LYS A 349 10.62 -2.01 -13.75
CA LYS A 349 11.47 -3.22 -13.65
C LYS A 349 10.89 -4.20 -12.64
N GLU A 350 10.46 -3.70 -11.48
CA GLU A 350 9.88 -4.47 -10.38
C GLU A 350 8.63 -5.26 -10.80
N ILE A 351 7.84 -4.73 -11.74
CA ILE A 351 6.65 -5.39 -12.29
C ILE A 351 7.06 -6.58 -13.17
N LEU A 352 8.05 -6.41 -14.04
CA LEU A 352 8.56 -7.53 -14.85
C LEU A 352 9.28 -8.58 -13.97
N SER A 353 10.03 -8.13 -12.96
CA SER A 353 10.67 -9.01 -11.97
C SER A 353 9.64 -9.84 -11.19
N TYR A 354 8.44 -9.30 -10.91
CA TYR A 354 7.35 -10.09 -10.33
C TYR A 354 6.95 -11.28 -11.21
N ARG A 355 6.71 -11.04 -12.50
CA ARG A 355 6.32 -12.10 -13.46
C ARG A 355 7.42 -13.15 -13.63
N ILE A 356 8.66 -12.70 -13.79
CA ILE A 356 9.85 -13.57 -13.89
C ILE A 356 10.06 -14.38 -12.60
N GLY A 357 9.88 -13.76 -11.45
CA GLY A 357 10.05 -14.39 -10.14
C GLY A 357 9.08 -15.53 -9.89
N LEU A 358 7.94 -15.57 -10.59
CA LEU A 358 6.91 -16.61 -10.48
C LEU A 358 6.70 -17.41 -11.77
N ARG A 359 7.76 -17.47 -12.61
CA ARG A 359 7.76 -18.17 -13.91
C ARG A 359 7.40 -19.65 -13.85
N ASP A 360 7.75 -20.35 -12.77
CA ASP A 360 7.44 -21.78 -12.63
C ASP A 360 5.93 -22.04 -12.63
N SER A 361 5.15 -21.12 -12.04
CA SER A 361 3.69 -21.15 -12.06
C SER A 361 3.13 -20.86 -13.45
N ALA A 362 3.75 -19.95 -14.21
CA ALA A 362 3.38 -19.70 -15.60
C ALA A 362 3.65 -20.93 -16.50
N SER A 363 4.77 -21.62 -16.29
CA SER A 363 5.08 -22.88 -16.96
C SER A 363 4.09 -23.99 -16.58
N TYR A 364 3.70 -24.07 -15.31
CA TYR A 364 2.65 -24.98 -14.86
C TYR A 364 1.29 -24.67 -15.49
N ASN A 365 0.89 -23.40 -15.55
CA ASN A 365 -0.36 -22.97 -16.18
C ASN A 365 -0.39 -23.31 -17.67
N ALA A 366 0.73 -23.25 -18.39
CA ALA A 366 0.80 -23.71 -19.78
C ALA A 366 0.52 -25.22 -19.88
N ARG A 367 1.24 -26.03 -19.08
CA ARG A 367 1.08 -27.50 -19.06
C ARG A 367 -0.33 -27.94 -18.67
N LEU A 368 -0.97 -27.26 -17.72
CA LEU A 368 -2.34 -27.55 -17.27
C LEU A 368 -3.33 -27.54 -18.45
N PHE A 369 -3.04 -26.75 -19.49
CA PHE A 369 -3.87 -26.62 -20.68
C PHE A 369 -3.29 -27.30 -21.92
N GLY A 370 -2.23 -28.11 -21.75
CA GLY A 370 -1.58 -28.84 -22.83
C GLY A 370 -0.68 -27.99 -23.73
N TYR A 371 -0.22 -26.83 -23.25
CA TYR A 371 0.67 -25.93 -23.99
C TYR A 371 2.10 -25.97 -23.43
N GLU A 372 3.04 -25.50 -24.25
CA GLU A 372 4.43 -25.29 -23.85
C GLU A 372 4.67 -23.85 -23.37
N GLY A 373 5.90 -23.54 -22.97
CA GLY A 373 6.28 -22.18 -22.65
C GLY A 373 5.75 -21.69 -21.31
N TRP A 374 5.66 -20.38 -21.18
CA TRP A 374 5.05 -19.71 -20.03
C TRP A 374 3.71 -19.11 -20.44
N ARG A 375 2.67 -19.50 -19.71
CA ARG A 375 1.34 -18.92 -19.81
C ARG A 375 1.01 -18.20 -18.50
N PHE A 376 1.02 -16.88 -18.54
CA PHE A 376 0.66 -16.09 -17.36
C PHE A 376 -0.85 -16.16 -17.10
N PRO A 377 -1.27 -16.16 -15.83
CA PRO A 377 -2.68 -16.23 -15.46
C PRO A 377 -3.40 -14.91 -15.76
N TRP A 378 -4.72 -14.94 -15.97
CA TRP A 378 -5.51 -13.71 -16.14
C TRP A 378 -5.52 -12.87 -14.85
N GLU A 379 -5.85 -13.52 -13.73
CA GLU A 379 -5.71 -12.96 -12.39
C GLU A 379 -4.56 -13.64 -11.65
N SER A 380 -3.61 -12.84 -11.18
CA SER A 380 -2.42 -13.29 -10.49
C SER A 380 -2.36 -12.74 -9.06
N ALA A 381 -1.89 -13.56 -8.12
CA ALA A 381 -1.72 -13.17 -6.73
C ALA A 381 -0.36 -13.65 -6.18
N ARG A 382 -0.33 -14.39 -5.06
CA ARG A 382 0.91 -14.73 -4.34
C ARG A 382 1.81 -15.71 -5.09
N THR A 383 1.19 -16.72 -5.69
CA THR A 383 1.84 -17.86 -6.33
C THR A 383 1.89 -17.72 -7.84
N SER A 384 1.07 -16.84 -8.42
CA SER A 384 0.89 -16.71 -9.88
C SER A 384 0.32 -17.98 -10.55
N VAL A 385 -0.27 -18.89 -9.77
CA VAL A 385 -1.28 -19.80 -10.32
C VAL A 385 -2.54 -18.97 -10.58
N ASP A 386 -3.29 -19.33 -11.62
CA ASP A 386 -4.49 -18.58 -11.99
C ASP A 386 -5.56 -18.64 -10.89
N VAL A 387 -5.79 -17.47 -10.27
CA VAL A 387 -6.75 -17.25 -9.17
C VAL A 387 -8.05 -16.60 -9.66
N THR A 388 -8.33 -16.63 -10.96
CA THR A 388 -9.57 -16.09 -11.51
C THR A 388 -10.78 -16.75 -10.83
N PRO A 389 -11.71 -15.97 -10.24
CA PRO A 389 -12.87 -16.51 -9.56
C PRO A 389 -13.73 -17.42 -10.44
N ALA A 390 -14.33 -18.44 -9.85
CA ALA A 390 -15.16 -19.41 -10.57
C ALA A 390 -16.41 -18.81 -11.24
N CYS A 391 -16.82 -17.59 -10.86
CA CYS A 391 -17.91 -16.86 -11.50
C CYS A 391 -17.54 -16.23 -12.84
N CYS A 392 -16.26 -16.11 -13.17
CA CYS A 392 -15.76 -15.49 -14.39
C CYS A 392 -14.71 -16.38 -15.10
N PRO A 393 -15.01 -17.66 -15.38
CA PRO A 393 -14.04 -18.60 -15.93
C PRO A 393 -13.52 -18.19 -17.31
N GLU A 394 -14.25 -17.35 -18.04
CA GLU A 394 -13.89 -16.86 -19.36
C GLU A 394 -12.54 -16.14 -19.37
N GLY A 395 -12.22 -15.37 -18.33
CA GLY A 395 -10.92 -14.67 -18.24
C GLY A 395 -9.77 -15.66 -18.23
N ARG A 396 -9.79 -16.63 -17.31
CA ARG A 396 -8.82 -17.73 -17.25
C ARG A 396 -8.79 -18.59 -18.52
N LEU A 397 -9.91 -18.77 -19.22
CA LEU A 397 -9.97 -19.68 -20.37
C LEU A 397 -9.56 -19.01 -21.69
N TYR A 398 -9.95 -17.75 -21.89
CA TYR A 398 -9.93 -17.10 -23.19
C TYR A 398 -9.08 -15.84 -23.24
N GLU A 399 -8.89 -15.11 -22.14
CA GLU A 399 -8.10 -13.88 -22.09
C GLU A 399 -6.60 -14.18 -21.92
N ILE A 400 -6.09 -14.99 -22.84
CA ILE A 400 -4.69 -15.43 -22.87
C ILE A 400 -3.71 -14.35 -23.39
N HIS A 401 -4.24 -13.20 -23.83
CA HIS A 401 -3.46 -12.10 -24.36
C HIS A 401 -2.49 -11.51 -23.33
N ILE A 402 -2.76 -11.64 -22.02
CA ILE A 402 -1.85 -11.20 -20.95
C ILE A 402 -0.42 -11.72 -21.13
N THR A 403 -0.26 -12.93 -21.66
CA THR A 403 1.07 -13.47 -21.94
C THR A 403 1.79 -12.66 -23.03
N GLY A 404 1.06 -12.21 -24.06
CA GLY A 404 1.56 -11.28 -25.06
C GLY A 404 1.80 -9.87 -24.51
N ASP A 405 0.93 -9.38 -23.62
CA ASP A 405 1.08 -8.05 -23.00
C ASP A 405 2.35 -7.95 -22.15
N ILE A 406 2.66 -8.99 -21.38
CA ILE A 406 3.90 -9.06 -20.59
C ILE A 406 5.13 -9.07 -21.51
N ALA A 407 5.10 -9.82 -22.61
CA ALA A 407 6.19 -9.81 -23.60
C ALA A 407 6.32 -8.45 -24.29
N PHE A 408 5.19 -7.77 -24.55
CA PHE A 408 5.20 -6.41 -25.08
C PHE A 408 5.81 -5.42 -24.08
N ALA A 409 5.46 -5.49 -22.80
CA ALA A 409 6.07 -4.70 -21.74
C ALA A 409 7.58 -4.96 -21.61
N ALA A 410 8.02 -6.23 -21.71
CA ALA A 410 9.45 -6.57 -21.76
C ALA A 410 10.16 -5.89 -22.94
N ARG A 411 9.55 -5.89 -24.14
CA ARG A 411 10.07 -5.18 -25.31
C ARG A 411 10.15 -3.67 -25.06
N GLN A 412 9.11 -3.06 -24.48
CA GLN A 412 9.12 -1.63 -24.16
C GLN A 412 10.23 -1.30 -23.15
N TYR A 413 10.39 -2.11 -22.11
CA TYR A 413 11.43 -1.94 -21.10
C TYR A 413 12.83 -1.99 -21.70
N ILE A 414 13.13 -2.99 -22.54
CA ILE A 414 14.43 -3.07 -23.23
C ILE A 414 14.63 -1.86 -24.16
N SER A 415 13.60 -1.45 -24.89
CA SER A 415 13.69 -0.33 -25.84
C SER A 415 13.94 1.00 -25.14
N ALA A 416 13.38 1.18 -23.94
CA ALA A 416 13.53 2.40 -23.14
C ALA A 416 14.86 2.45 -22.37
N THR A 417 15.35 1.31 -21.88
CA THR A 417 16.49 1.27 -20.93
C THR A 417 17.78 0.75 -21.54
N TYR A 418 17.71 0.03 -22.67
CA TYR A 418 18.82 -0.75 -23.23
C TYR A 418 19.50 -1.67 -22.21
N ASN A 419 18.77 -2.14 -21.20
CA ASN A 419 19.33 -2.94 -20.11
C ASN A 419 19.67 -4.36 -20.58
N GLN A 420 20.89 -4.52 -21.11
CA GLN A 420 21.40 -5.81 -21.59
C GLN A 420 21.61 -6.82 -20.48
N ASP A 421 22.00 -6.36 -19.28
CA ASP A 421 22.19 -7.26 -18.13
C ASP A 421 20.86 -7.90 -17.73
N TRP A 422 19.77 -7.12 -17.68
CA TRP A 422 18.45 -7.67 -17.43
C TRP A 422 18.02 -8.70 -18.49
N LEU A 423 18.30 -8.40 -19.77
CA LEU A 423 17.98 -9.29 -20.88
C LEU A 423 18.77 -10.60 -20.81
N LEU A 424 20.06 -10.55 -20.51
CA LEU A 424 20.96 -11.72 -20.61
C LEU A 424 21.08 -12.50 -19.30
N ASN A 425 21.04 -11.81 -18.16
CA ASN A 425 21.40 -12.36 -16.86
C ASN A 425 20.25 -12.33 -15.82
N GLU A 426 19.22 -11.50 -16.02
CA GLU A 426 18.05 -11.43 -15.12
C GLU A 426 16.77 -12.04 -15.73
N PHE A 427 16.90 -13.11 -16.52
CA PHE A 427 15.80 -13.85 -17.15
C PHE A 427 14.92 -13.09 -18.15
N GLY A 428 15.28 -11.85 -18.54
CA GLY A 428 14.52 -11.09 -19.53
C GLY A 428 14.43 -11.78 -20.89
N GLY A 429 15.53 -12.42 -21.33
CA GLY A 429 15.57 -13.20 -22.56
C GLY A 429 14.77 -14.49 -22.48
N GLU A 430 14.80 -15.16 -21.32
CA GLU A 430 14.00 -16.38 -21.06
C GLU A 430 12.50 -16.06 -21.07
N LEU A 431 12.09 -14.94 -20.47
CA LEU A 431 10.70 -14.46 -20.52
C LEU A 431 10.19 -14.33 -21.97
N ILE A 432 10.99 -13.73 -22.85
CA ILE A 432 10.63 -13.57 -24.27
C ILE A 432 10.56 -14.93 -24.95
N TYR A 433 11.58 -15.77 -24.76
CA TYR A 433 11.67 -17.08 -25.40
C TYR A 433 10.52 -18.02 -24.98
N GLU A 434 10.24 -18.13 -23.69
CA GLU A 434 9.18 -18.99 -23.18
C GLU A 434 7.78 -18.48 -23.54
N THR A 435 7.61 -17.18 -23.72
CA THR A 435 6.38 -16.60 -24.30
C THR A 435 6.21 -17.01 -25.78
N VAL A 436 7.29 -17.00 -26.56
CA VAL A 436 7.26 -17.46 -27.97
C VAL A 436 6.89 -18.94 -28.03
N ARG A 437 7.45 -19.78 -27.14
CA ARG A 437 7.09 -21.20 -27.06
C ARG A 437 5.60 -21.41 -26.75
N PHE A 438 5.05 -20.63 -25.83
CA PHE A 438 3.63 -20.67 -25.55
C PHE A 438 2.79 -20.38 -26.79
N TRP A 439 3.03 -19.23 -27.45
CA TRP A 439 2.28 -18.85 -28.65
C TRP A 439 2.48 -19.84 -29.82
N GLY A 440 3.69 -20.37 -29.98
CA GLY A 440 3.99 -21.41 -30.96
C GLY A 440 3.19 -22.70 -30.74
N SER A 441 3.04 -23.13 -29.49
CA SER A 441 2.22 -24.30 -29.14
C SER A 441 0.71 -24.02 -29.18
N ARG A 442 0.30 -22.75 -29.06
CA ARG A 442 -1.09 -22.32 -28.99
C ARG A 442 -1.75 -22.11 -30.35
N ALA A 443 -0.95 -21.72 -31.35
CA ALA A 443 -1.39 -21.46 -32.70
C ALA A 443 -1.75 -22.75 -33.43
N VAL A 444 -2.85 -22.70 -34.20
CA VAL A 444 -3.32 -23.83 -35.01
C VAL A 444 -3.14 -23.48 -36.47
N TYR A 445 -2.45 -24.32 -37.24
CA TYR A 445 -2.36 -24.11 -38.68
C TYR A 445 -3.65 -24.56 -39.38
N ASN A 446 -4.28 -23.67 -40.12
CA ASN A 446 -5.44 -23.98 -40.93
C ASN A 446 -5.00 -24.31 -42.37
N ASN A 447 -5.21 -25.57 -42.77
CA ASN A 447 -4.81 -26.06 -44.08
C ASN A 447 -5.61 -25.46 -45.25
N GLU A 448 -6.82 -24.95 -45.00
CA GLU A 448 -7.67 -24.33 -46.02
C GLU A 448 -7.24 -22.88 -46.27
N THR A 449 -7.11 -22.09 -45.20
CA THR A 449 -6.73 -20.67 -45.29
C THR A 449 -5.23 -20.48 -45.47
N LYS A 450 -4.41 -21.52 -45.23
CA LYS A 450 -2.94 -21.49 -45.21
C LYS A 450 -2.36 -20.52 -44.18
N GLN A 451 -3.11 -20.25 -43.11
CA GLN A 451 -2.75 -19.30 -42.06
C GLN A 451 -2.71 -19.98 -40.68
N TYR A 452 -1.99 -19.38 -39.74
CA TYR A 452 -2.07 -19.76 -38.33
C TYR A 452 -3.18 -18.96 -37.64
N GLU A 453 -3.96 -19.64 -36.81
CA GLU A 453 -5.13 -19.09 -36.14
C GLU A 453 -5.08 -19.36 -34.63
N ILE A 454 -5.57 -18.40 -33.83
CA ILE A 454 -5.81 -18.58 -32.39
C ILE A 454 -7.30 -18.83 -32.18
N LEU A 455 -7.68 -20.11 -32.15
CA LEU A 455 -9.08 -20.51 -32.02
C LEU A 455 -9.60 -20.32 -30.59
N LYS A 456 -10.91 -20.10 -30.40
CA LYS A 456 -11.52 -19.95 -29.06
C LYS A 456 -11.44 -21.22 -28.21
N TYR A 457 -11.38 -22.40 -28.83
CA TYR A 457 -11.39 -23.69 -28.13
C TYR A 457 -9.99 -24.28 -27.98
N LEU A 458 -9.76 -25.01 -26.87
CA LEU A 458 -8.51 -25.75 -26.63
C LEU A 458 -8.42 -26.94 -27.61
N GLN A 459 -7.25 -27.18 -28.20
CA GLN A 459 -7.02 -28.22 -29.23
C GLN A 459 -7.46 -29.64 -28.81
N ASN A 460 -7.52 -29.94 -27.52
CA ASN A 460 -7.77 -31.29 -27.01
C ASN A 460 -9.19 -31.53 -26.45
N GLY A 461 -10.14 -30.61 -26.64
CA GLY A 461 -11.51 -30.81 -26.13
C GLY A 461 -11.58 -31.01 -24.60
N ILE A 462 -10.55 -30.57 -23.86
CA ILE A 462 -10.47 -30.70 -22.40
C ILE A 462 -11.64 -29.93 -21.80
N LYS A 463 -12.69 -30.66 -21.39
CA LYS A 463 -13.75 -30.15 -20.52
C LYS A 463 -13.15 -29.96 -19.13
N LEU A 464 -12.65 -28.76 -18.83
CA LEU A 464 -12.10 -28.41 -17.51
C LEU A 464 -13.16 -28.33 -16.39
N TYR A 465 -14.44 -28.64 -16.68
CA TYR A 465 -15.48 -28.72 -15.67
C TYR A 465 -16.32 -29.99 -15.86
N LYS A 466 -16.02 -31.01 -15.05
CA LYS A 466 -16.98 -32.06 -14.69
C LYS A 466 -17.31 -31.87 -13.21
N ASN A 467 -18.08 -30.82 -12.92
CA ASN A 467 -19.05 -30.72 -11.82
C ASN A 467 -19.76 -29.38 -11.89
N LYS A 468 -20.96 -29.41 -12.46
CA LYS A 468 -21.96 -28.35 -12.46
C LYS A 468 -23.13 -28.67 -11.51
N GLU A 469 -22.96 -29.66 -10.64
CA GLU A 469 -23.95 -30.15 -9.67
C GLU A 469 -23.26 -30.06 -8.30
N ASN A 470 -23.45 -29.02 -7.49
CA ASN A 470 -24.64 -28.84 -6.66
C ASN A 470 -24.84 -27.34 -6.33
N ALA A 471 -25.30 -26.59 -7.33
CA ALA A 471 -25.97 -25.32 -7.10
C ALA A 471 -27.39 -25.44 -7.65
N GLU A 472 -28.23 -26.21 -6.97
CA GLU A 472 -29.67 -26.01 -7.03
C GLU A 472 -30.17 -25.61 -5.65
N VAL A 473 -30.82 -24.45 -5.60
CA VAL A 473 -31.86 -24.17 -4.62
C VAL A 473 -33.05 -25.04 -5.01
N LYS A 474 -33.10 -26.25 -4.44
CA LYS A 474 -34.26 -26.81 -3.75
C LYS A 474 -33.83 -27.96 -2.84
#